data_AF-A0A956GUK2-F1
#
_entry.id   AF-A0A956GUK2-F1
#
_cell.length_a   1.000
_cell.length_b   1.000
_cell.length_c   1.000
_cell.angle_alpha   90.00
_cell.angle_beta   90.00
_cell.angle_gamma   90.00
#
_symmetry.space_group_name_H-M   'P 1'
#
loop_
_entity.id
_entity.type
_entity.pdbx_description
1 polymer ?
#
loop_
_entity_poly.entity_id
_entity_poly.type
_entity_poly.pdbx_seq_one_letter_code
_entity_poly.pdbx_strand_id
1 'polypeptide(L)'
;AFYRAYPGVTQAQVVNDAAVHDGIRAFLDAHRDELIGLAPVEVHARIRAHLRELARHRGLDITPQGDGEAAIALRKVGVYVAVAVALVLALALLPVTAPLFAWAYVTMRRKEQTDVPARYPHPVRDLDGLRADEDHVIQNQLTHVVDVKPGRFRLGLLRVVLFAIDVLARVWFVRGDLGGIVTIHFARWVVLPDRRPGIATPRHRLLFFSNYDGSWEAYLGEFIDRASGGLTAVWSNTDGFPRTTKLKEQGADDEETFKNWTRDHQIPTQVWWSGVPTATVQNVRNDVWIRRRLDRPMTEPELDQWLSQL
;
A
#
# COMPACT_ATOMS: atom_id res chain seq x y z
N ALA A 1 -6.00 -7.36 -7.38
CA ALA A 1 -6.07 -6.31 -6.33
C ALA A 1 -5.04 -5.25 -6.66
N PHE A 2 -5.34 -3.97 -6.40
CA PHE A 2 -4.39 -2.88 -6.63
C PHE A 2 -4.49 -1.81 -5.55
N TYR A 3 -3.40 -1.64 -4.81
CA TYR A 3 -3.18 -0.57 -3.86
C TYR A 3 -2.35 0.54 -4.49
N ARG A 4 -2.73 1.79 -4.19
CA ARG A 4 -2.00 3.01 -4.52
C ARG A 4 -2.03 3.88 -3.27
N ALA A 5 -0.86 4.33 -2.80
CA ALA A 5 -0.74 5.20 -1.64
C ALA A 5 -1.69 6.41 -1.75
N TYR A 6 -1.56 7.17 -2.83
CA TYR A 6 -2.28 8.44 -2.98
C TYR A 6 -2.96 8.51 -4.36
N PRO A 7 -4.14 7.87 -4.54
CA PRO A 7 -4.83 7.86 -5.81
C PRO A 7 -5.31 9.28 -6.18
N GLY A 8 -5.04 9.68 -7.42
CA GLY A 8 -5.47 10.98 -7.96
C GLY A 8 -4.45 12.11 -7.78
N VAL A 9 -3.35 11.88 -7.07
CA VAL A 9 -2.21 12.81 -7.04
C VAL A 9 -1.30 12.48 -8.22
N THR A 10 -1.05 13.45 -9.08
CA THR A 10 -0.21 13.29 -10.27
C THR A 10 1.26 13.54 -9.95
N GLN A 11 2.16 13.11 -10.82
CA GLN A 11 3.59 13.41 -10.68
C GLN A 11 3.86 14.92 -10.66
N ALA A 12 3.19 15.69 -11.53
CA ALA A 12 3.29 17.14 -11.52
C ALA A 12 2.82 17.75 -10.20
N GLN A 13 1.76 17.20 -9.60
CA GLN A 13 1.30 17.63 -8.28
C GLN A 13 2.33 17.31 -7.19
N VAL A 14 2.93 16.11 -7.19
CA VAL A 14 3.97 15.78 -6.19
C VAL A 14 5.13 16.77 -6.27
N VAL A 15 5.62 17.06 -7.48
CA VAL A 15 6.72 18.02 -7.68
C VAL A 15 6.32 19.43 -7.23
N ASN A 16 5.10 19.86 -7.56
CA ASN A 16 4.60 21.18 -7.16
C ASN A 16 4.42 21.28 -5.64
N ASP A 17 3.79 20.29 -5.01
CA ASP A 17 3.46 20.33 -3.58
C ASP A 17 4.75 20.28 -2.74
N ALA A 18 5.76 19.51 -3.18
CA ALA A 18 7.10 19.55 -2.60
C ALA A 18 7.75 20.93 -2.75
N ALA A 19 7.71 21.53 -3.94
CA ALA A 19 8.29 22.86 -4.17
C ALA A 19 7.58 23.97 -3.36
N VAL A 20 6.26 23.86 -3.14
CA VAL A 20 5.52 24.73 -2.23
C VAL A 20 6.02 24.56 -0.80
N HIS A 21 6.16 23.32 -0.33
CA HIS A 21 6.65 23.03 1.01
C HIS A 21 8.08 23.54 1.23
N ASP A 22 8.98 23.33 0.27
CA ASP A 22 10.34 23.86 0.31
C ASP A 22 10.35 25.40 0.33
N GLY A 23 9.44 26.04 -0.41
CA GLY A 23 9.25 27.49 -0.36
C GLY A 23 8.81 27.99 1.03
N ILE A 24 7.94 27.24 1.72
CA ILE A 24 7.54 27.55 3.10
C ILE A 24 8.74 27.44 4.04
N ARG A 25 9.49 26.33 3.97
CA ARG A 25 10.66 26.10 4.83
C ARG A 25 11.74 27.17 4.64
N ALA A 26 12.06 27.48 3.38
CA ALA A 26 13.01 28.53 3.06
C ALA A 26 12.59 29.90 3.62
N PHE A 27 11.29 30.22 3.57
CA PHE A 27 10.75 31.44 4.18
C PHE A 27 10.88 31.44 5.70
N LEU A 28 10.50 30.34 6.35
CA LEU A 28 10.57 30.18 7.81
C LEU A 28 12.00 30.27 8.33
N ASP A 29 12.95 29.62 7.66
CA ASP A 29 14.36 29.66 8.05
C ASP A 29 14.97 31.04 7.86
N ALA A 30 14.60 31.77 6.80
CA ALA A 30 15.11 33.11 6.55
C ALA A 30 14.54 34.20 7.49
N HIS A 31 13.32 34.01 8.01
CA HIS A 31 12.61 35.02 8.83
C HIS A 31 12.36 34.54 10.26
N ARG A 32 13.09 33.52 10.73
CA ARG A 32 12.88 32.88 12.04
C ARG A 32 12.75 33.89 13.18
N ASP A 33 13.68 34.82 13.28
CA ASP A 33 13.71 35.80 14.38
C ASP A 33 12.53 36.78 14.36
N GLU A 34 12.01 37.09 13.18
CA GLU A 34 10.86 37.99 13.00
C GLU A 34 9.51 37.29 13.27
N LEU A 35 9.49 35.95 13.17
CA LEU A 35 8.29 35.14 13.34
C LEU A 35 8.13 34.65 14.79
N ILE A 36 9.22 34.60 15.56
CA ILE A 36 9.18 34.20 16.98
C ILE A 36 8.27 35.16 17.77
N GLY A 37 7.31 34.59 18.49
CA GLY A 37 6.38 35.34 19.34
C GLY A 37 5.14 35.89 18.61
N LEU A 38 5.04 35.70 17.29
CA LEU A 38 3.81 36.01 16.55
C LEU A 38 2.73 34.95 16.81
N ALA A 39 1.47 35.38 16.75
CA ALA A 39 0.35 34.45 16.79
C ALA A 39 0.38 33.50 15.56
N PRO A 40 -0.01 32.23 15.69
CA PRO A 40 -0.06 31.26 14.60
C PRO A 40 -0.73 31.77 13.32
N VAL A 41 -1.84 32.50 13.49
CA VAL A 41 -2.62 33.10 12.39
C VAL A 41 -1.81 34.12 11.58
N GLU A 42 -0.96 34.90 12.26
CA GLU A 42 -0.11 35.91 11.64
C GLU A 42 1.05 35.25 10.89
N VAL A 43 1.69 34.23 11.48
CA VAL A 43 2.72 33.42 10.81
C VAL A 43 2.15 32.80 9.53
N HIS A 44 0.97 32.20 9.61
CA HIS A 44 0.29 31.61 8.45
C HIS A 44 -0.07 32.64 7.37
N ALA A 45 -0.54 33.82 7.77
CA ALA A 45 -0.84 34.91 6.84
C ALA A 45 0.41 35.36 6.08
N ARG A 46 1.56 35.47 6.76
CA ARG A 46 2.84 35.82 6.14
C ARG A 46 3.36 34.73 5.20
N ILE A 47 3.26 33.45 5.58
CA ILE A 47 3.59 32.32 4.69
C ILE A 47 2.76 32.41 3.41
N ARG A 48 1.44 32.61 3.52
CA ARG A 48 0.56 32.73 2.35
C ARG A 48 0.90 33.94 1.48
N ALA A 49 1.27 35.08 2.08
CA ALA A 49 1.70 36.25 1.34
C ALA A 49 2.97 35.97 0.53
N HIS A 50 3.98 35.35 1.17
CA HIS A 50 5.22 34.96 0.52
C HIS A 50 4.97 33.95 -0.63
N LEU A 51 4.17 32.91 -0.38
CA LEU A 51 3.86 31.92 -1.42
C LEU A 51 3.12 32.51 -2.62
N ARG A 52 2.25 33.52 -2.44
CA ARG A 52 1.61 34.23 -3.56
C ARG A 52 2.61 35.01 -4.39
N GLU A 53 3.64 35.58 -3.77
CA GLU A 53 4.74 36.21 -4.49
C GLU A 53 5.57 35.16 -5.24
N LEU A 54 5.95 34.08 -4.57
CA LEU A 54 6.71 32.98 -5.17
C LEU A 54 5.98 32.34 -6.35
N ALA A 55 4.67 32.12 -6.22
CA ALA A 55 3.81 31.59 -7.28
C ALA A 55 3.82 32.48 -8.53
N ARG A 56 3.83 33.81 -8.38
CA ARG A 56 3.90 34.75 -9.52
C ARG A 56 5.24 34.69 -10.25
N HIS A 57 6.34 34.45 -9.54
CA HIS A 57 7.69 34.46 -10.13
C HIS A 57 8.21 33.10 -10.58
N ARG A 58 7.80 32.01 -9.91
CA ARG A 58 8.30 30.65 -10.15
C ARG A 58 7.25 29.67 -10.69
N GLY A 59 6.01 30.13 -10.91
CA GLY A 59 4.95 29.29 -11.48
C GLY A 59 4.46 28.18 -10.54
N LEU A 60 4.56 28.37 -9.22
CA LEU A 60 3.98 27.43 -8.25
C LEU A 60 2.46 27.47 -8.30
N ASP A 61 1.84 26.30 -8.36
CA ASP A 61 0.40 26.16 -8.22
C ASP A 61 0.00 26.15 -6.73
N ILE A 62 -0.54 27.26 -6.28
CA ILE A 62 -1.13 27.45 -4.95
C ILE A 62 -2.68 27.48 -4.95
N THR A 63 -3.34 27.07 -6.05
CA THR A 63 -4.80 27.02 -6.11
C THR A 63 -5.43 26.14 -5.01
N PRO A 64 -6.53 26.54 -4.35
CA PRO A 64 -7.15 25.71 -3.33
C PRO A 64 -7.56 24.34 -3.89
N GLN A 65 -7.12 23.27 -3.22
CA GLN A 65 -7.46 21.90 -3.61
C GLN A 65 -8.49 21.30 -2.66
N GLY A 66 -9.50 20.64 -3.22
CA GLY A 66 -10.43 19.83 -2.44
C GLY A 66 -9.72 18.67 -1.77
N ASP A 67 -10.12 18.32 -0.56
CA ASP A 67 -9.53 17.18 0.15
C ASP A 67 -10.01 15.83 -0.40
N GLY A 68 -11.12 15.77 -1.13
CA GLY A 68 -11.70 14.55 -1.69
C GLY A 68 -12.46 13.70 -0.66
N GLU A 69 -12.67 14.23 0.55
CA GLU A 69 -13.29 13.49 1.67
C GLU A 69 -14.72 13.05 1.36
N ALA A 70 -15.52 13.92 0.72
CA ALA A 70 -16.90 13.58 0.36
C ALA A 70 -16.98 12.36 -0.57
N ALA A 71 -16.10 12.26 -1.56
CA ALA A 71 -16.06 11.12 -2.48
C ALA A 71 -15.62 9.83 -1.76
N ILE A 72 -14.67 9.92 -0.84
CA ILE A 72 -14.21 8.79 -0.02
C ILE A 72 -15.33 8.34 0.93
N ALA A 73 -16.00 9.27 1.60
CA ALA A 73 -17.13 9.00 2.49
C ALA A 73 -18.27 8.31 1.73
N LEU A 74 -18.61 8.78 0.53
CA LEU A 74 -19.62 8.14 -0.32
C LEU A 74 -19.24 6.70 -0.69
N ARG A 75 -17.97 6.45 -1.03
CA ARG A 75 -17.49 5.08 -1.29
C ARG A 75 -17.60 4.20 -0.04
N LYS A 76 -17.25 4.71 1.14
CA LYS A 76 -17.40 3.99 2.42
C LYS A 76 -18.86 3.62 2.66
N VAL A 77 -19.78 4.57 2.52
CA VAL A 77 -21.23 4.34 2.64
C VAL A 77 -21.68 3.25 1.65
N GLY A 78 -21.26 3.33 0.39
CA GLY A 78 -21.58 2.31 -0.61
C GLY A 78 -21.12 0.91 -0.22
N VAL A 79 -19.91 0.77 0.35
CA VAL A 79 -19.43 -0.52 0.86
C VAL A 79 -20.24 -0.98 2.07
N TYR A 80 -20.55 -0.11 3.03
CA TYR A 80 -21.36 -0.48 4.20
C TYR A 80 -22.76 -0.96 3.79
N VAL A 81 -23.40 -0.29 2.84
CA VAL A 81 -24.69 -0.71 2.29
C VAL A 81 -24.56 -2.08 1.60
N ALA A 82 -23.55 -2.28 0.77
CA ALA A 82 -23.32 -3.56 0.10
C ALA A 82 -23.10 -4.71 1.10
N VAL A 83 -22.33 -4.48 2.17
CA VAL A 83 -22.13 -5.46 3.25
C VAL A 83 -23.42 -5.74 3.99
N ALA A 84 -24.20 -4.71 4.35
CA ALA A 84 -25.48 -4.88 5.04
C ALA A 84 -26.46 -5.71 4.20
N VAL A 85 -26.59 -5.41 2.90
CA VAL A 85 -27.40 -6.19 1.97
C VAL A 85 -26.92 -7.63 1.88
N ALA A 86 -25.61 -7.86 1.76
CA ALA A 86 -25.04 -9.20 1.70
C ALA A 86 -25.33 -10.01 2.98
N LEU A 87 -25.26 -9.39 4.16
CA LEU A 87 -25.59 -10.03 5.43
C LEU A 87 -27.07 -10.37 5.55
N VAL A 88 -27.97 -9.47 5.14
CA VAL A 88 -29.42 -9.73 5.10
C VAL A 88 -29.74 -10.90 4.16
N LEU A 89 -29.14 -10.92 2.95
CA LEU A 89 -29.30 -12.03 2.01
C LEU A 89 -28.72 -13.34 2.57
N ALA A 90 -27.57 -13.28 3.24
CA ALA A 90 -26.95 -14.45 3.84
C ALA A 90 -27.79 -15.05 4.98
N LEU A 91 -28.46 -14.19 5.77
CA LEU A 91 -29.40 -14.59 6.82
C LEU A 91 -30.70 -15.15 6.24
N ALA A 92 -31.26 -14.51 5.21
CA ALA A 92 -32.46 -15.00 4.53
C ALA A 92 -32.24 -16.38 3.87
N LEU A 93 -31.00 -16.63 3.41
CA LEU A 93 -30.59 -17.89 2.77
C LEU A 93 -29.75 -18.78 3.71
N LEU A 94 -29.93 -18.65 5.04
CA LEU A 94 -29.13 -19.36 6.05
C LEU A 94 -29.04 -20.89 5.81
N PRO A 95 -30.12 -21.61 5.44
CA PRO A 95 -30.04 -23.05 5.17
C PRO A 95 -29.08 -23.43 4.05
N VAL A 96 -28.75 -22.48 3.16
CA VAL A 96 -27.82 -22.68 2.03
C VAL A 96 -26.43 -22.12 2.36
N THR A 97 -26.36 -20.93 2.98
CA THR A 97 -25.09 -20.25 3.25
C THR A 97 -24.30 -20.92 4.39
N ALA A 98 -24.97 -21.40 5.45
CA ALA A 98 -24.33 -22.07 6.56
C ALA A 98 -23.59 -23.37 6.16
N PRO A 99 -24.21 -24.34 5.45
CA PRO A 99 -23.49 -25.54 5.01
C PRO A 99 -22.39 -25.23 3.99
N LEU A 100 -22.59 -24.24 3.11
CA LEU A 100 -21.55 -23.81 2.16
C LEU A 100 -20.34 -23.25 2.90
N PHE A 101 -20.55 -22.40 3.90
CA PHE A 101 -19.47 -21.86 4.73
C PHE A 101 -18.76 -22.96 5.52
N ALA A 102 -19.52 -23.87 6.16
CA ALA A 102 -18.95 -25.01 6.87
C ALA A 102 -18.11 -25.91 5.93
N TRP A 103 -18.61 -26.21 4.73
CA TRP A 103 -17.88 -26.94 3.71
C TRP A 103 -16.59 -26.22 3.30
N ALA A 104 -16.65 -24.91 3.04
CA ALA A 104 -15.50 -24.12 2.65
C ALA A 104 -14.45 -24.09 3.77
N TYR A 105 -14.88 -23.87 5.02
CA TYR A 105 -14.01 -23.88 6.19
C TYR A 105 -13.34 -25.24 6.42
N VAL A 106 -14.09 -26.33 6.40
CA VAL A 106 -13.53 -27.69 6.56
C VAL A 106 -12.57 -28.02 5.41
N THR A 107 -12.92 -27.67 4.18
CA THR A 107 -12.06 -27.89 3.00
C THR A 107 -10.76 -27.09 3.12
N MET A 108 -10.85 -25.82 3.55
CA MET A 108 -9.67 -24.98 3.82
C MET A 108 -8.77 -25.61 4.87
N ARG A 109 -9.33 -26.01 6.02
CA ARG A 109 -8.57 -26.63 7.12
C ARG A 109 -7.91 -27.95 6.71
N ARG A 110 -8.59 -28.79 5.93
CA ARG A 110 -8.00 -30.03 5.37
C ARG A 110 -6.85 -29.74 4.40
N LYS A 111 -7.00 -28.71 3.56
CA LYS A 111 -5.93 -28.30 2.64
C LYS A 111 -4.73 -27.72 3.37
N GLU A 112 -4.93 -26.89 4.41
CA GLU A 112 -3.84 -26.39 5.25
C GLU A 112 -3.01 -27.51 5.91
N GLN A 113 -3.65 -28.63 6.29
CA GLN A 113 -2.95 -29.80 6.85
C GLN A 113 -2.11 -30.57 5.83
N THR A 114 -2.46 -30.49 4.55
CA THR A 114 -1.80 -31.22 3.46
C THR A 114 -0.85 -30.34 2.65
N ASP A 115 -0.86 -29.02 2.89
CA ASP A 115 0.08 -28.09 2.29
C ASP A 115 1.51 -28.42 2.73
N VAL A 116 2.41 -28.50 1.75
CA VAL A 116 3.83 -28.71 1.98
C VAL A 116 4.53 -27.35 1.89
N PRO A 117 4.97 -26.77 3.02
CA PRO A 117 5.77 -25.54 2.98
C PRO A 117 7.15 -25.84 2.39
N ALA A 118 7.72 -24.86 1.69
CA ALA A 118 9.13 -24.93 1.30
C ALA A 118 10.00 -24.89 2.57
N ARG A 119 11.18 -25.50 2.50
CA ARG A 119 12.14 -25.53 3.60
C ARG A 119 13.42 -24.85 3.14
N TYR A 120 13.85 -23.86 3.89
CA TYR A 120 15.08 -23.11 3.63
C TYR A 120 16.06 -23.39 4.79
N PRO A 121 16.81 -24.51 4.75
CA PRO A 121 17.79 -24.83 5.80
C PRO A 121 18.96 -23.83 5.83
N HIS A 122 19.17 -23.13 4.72
CA HIS A 122 20.10 -22.02 4.59
C HIS A 122 19.42 -20.88 3.84
N PRO A 123 19.85 -19.62 4.06
CA PRO A 123 19.38 -18.51 3.27
C PRO A 123 19.61 -18.76 1.78
N VAL A 124 18.68 -18.30 0.93
CA VAL A 124 18.83 -18.40 -0.52
C VAL A 124 20.11 -17.67 -0.94
N ARG A 125 21.10 -18.42 -1.43
CA ARG A 125 22.38 -17.91 -1.95
C ARG A 125 22.31 -17.89 -3.48
N ASP A 126 22.92 -16.88 -4.08
CA ASP A 126 22.81 -16.46 -5.50
C ASP A 126 21.73 -15.40 -5.77
N LEU A 127 21.90 -14.24 -5.12
CA LEU A 127 21.04 -13.06 -5.24
C LEU A 127 21.80 -11.82 -5.69
N ASP A 128 23.08 -11.97 -6.06
CA ASP A 128 23.95 -10.82 -6.33
C ASP A 128 23.38 -9.96 -7.47
N GLY A 129 22.75 -10.59 -8.47
CA GLY A 129 22.03 -9.86 -9.52
C GLY A 129 20.78 -9.12 -9.03
N LEU A 130 20.03 -9.66 -8.06
CA LEU A 130 18.86 -8.97 -7.51
C LEU A 130 19.26 -7.78 -6.63
N ARG A 131 20.25 -7.99 -5.77
CA ARG A 131 20.77 -6.96 -4.85
C ARG A 131 21.51 -5.85 -5.58
N ALA A 132 22.18 -6.19 -6.70
CA ALA A 132 22.87 -5.20 -7.51
C ALA A 132 21.92 -4.16 -8.12
N ASP A 133 20.64 -4.49 -8.28
CA ASP A 133 19.61 -3.61 -8.84
C ASP A 133 18.70 -2.95 -7.77
N GLU A 134 18.99 -3.19 -6.49
CA GLU A 134 18.29 -2.61 -5.32
C GLU A 134 19.05 -1.36 -4.79
N ASP A 135 18.36 -0.47 -4.09
CA ASP A 135 18.91 0.65 -3.31
C ASP A 135 19.67 1.75 -4.09
N HIS A 136 19.41 1.91 -5.39
CA HIS A 136 20.02 2.98 -6.20
C HIS A 136 19.45 4.38 -5.92
N VAL A 137 18.19 4.45 -5.50
CA VAL A 137 17.50 5.67 -5.06
C VAL A 137 16.61 5.32 -3.87
N ILE A 138 15.93 6.31 -3.29
CA ILE A 138 15.07 6.12 -2.10
C ILE A 138 13.96 5.09 -2.35
N GLN A 139 13.42 5.08 -3.56
CA GLN A 139 12.40 4.13 -3.98
C GLN A 139 13.02 2.86 -4.56
N ASN A 140 12.45 1.72 -4.19
CA ASN A 140 12.78 0.40 -4.69
C ASN A 140 11.59 -0.28 -5.34
N GLN A 141 11.88 -1.40 -5.99
CA GLN A 141 10.92 -2.26 -6.65
C GLN A 141 10.99 -3.68 -6.09
N LEU A 142 9.90 -4.43 -6.23
CA LEU A 142 9.92 -5.89 -6.09
C LEU A 142 8.97 -6.49 -7.11
N THR A 143 9.43 -7.50 -7.84
CA THR A 143 8.59 -8.37 -8.67
C THR A 143 8.70 -9.81 -8.19
N HIS A 144 7.56 -10.41 -7.87
CA HIS A 144 7.45 -11.73 -7.28
C HIS A 144 6.44 -12.57 -8.06
N VAL A 145 6.83 -13.78 -8.47
CA VAL A 145 5.98 -14.67 -9.26
C VAL A 145 6.01 -16.06 -8.68
N VAL A 146 4.85 -16.55 -8.25
CA VAL A 146 4.72 -17.89 -7.66
C VAL A 146 3.52 -18.62 -8.23
N ASP A 147 3.60 -19.94 -8.26
CA ASP A 147 2.51 -20.78 -8.74
C ASP A 147 1.38 -20.86 -7.69
N VAL A 148 0.13 -20.78 -8.16
CA VAL A 148 -1.05 -20.95 -7.31
C VAL A 148 -1.28 -22.44 -7.09
N LYS A 149 -1.53 -22.83 -5.83
CA LYS A 149 -1.86 -24.22 -5.46
C LYS A 149 -3.03 -24.74 -6.32
N PRO A 150 -2.99 -26.01 -6.74
CA PRO A 150 -3.95 -26.54 -7.71
C PRO A 150 -5.38 -26.61 -7.17
N GLY A 151 -6.34 -26.48 -8.09
CA GLY A 151 -7.76 -26.70 -7.86
C GLY A 151 -8.60 -25.42 -7.74
N ARG A 152 -9.88 -25.55 -8.10
CA ARG A 152 -10.84 -24.43 -8.18
C ARG A 152 -11.06 -23.74 -6.83
N PHE A 153 -10.96 -24.48 -5.73
CA PHE A 153 -11.11 -23.95 -4.37
C PHE A 153 -10.04 -22.90 -4.04
N ARG A 154 -8.74 -23.23 -4.25
CA ARG A 154 -7.62 -22.31 -3.95
C ARG A 154 -7.67 -21.06 -4.81
N LEU A 155 -7.96 -21.23 -6.10
CA LEU A 155 -8.16 -20.10 -7.01
C LEU A 155 -9.35 -19.22 -6.60
N GLY A 156 -10.47 -19.84 -6.22
CA GLY A 156 -11.66 -19.13 -5.74
C GLY A 156 -11.38 -18.35 -4.46
N LEU A 157 -10.74 -18.99 -3.48
CA LEU A 157 -10.35 -18.36 -2.22
C LEU A 157 -9.39 -17.19 -2.43
N LEU A 158 -8.34 -17.39 -3.24
CA LEU A 158 -7.41 -16.32 -3.62
C LEU A 158 -8.15 -15.14 -4.25
N ARG A 159 -9.10 -15.39 -5.16
CA ARG A 159 -9.90 -14.32 -5.79
C ARG A 159 -10.76 -13.56 -4.79
N VAL A 160 -11.37 -14.26 -3.83
CA VAL A 160 -12.16 -13.63 -2.75
C VAL A 160 -11.27 -12.75 -1.88
N VAL A 161 -10.11 -13.24 -1.45
CA VAL A 161 -9.14 -12.47 -0.66
C VAL A 161 -8.66 -11.24 -1.44
N LEU A 162 -8.25 -11.41 -2.71
CA LEU A 162 -7.82 -10.31 -3.55
C LEU A 162 -8.94 -9.29 -3.81
N PHE A 163 -10.20 -9.72 -3.92
CA PHE A 163 -11.34 -8.82 -4.02
C PHE A 163 -11.50 -7.99 -2.73
N ALA A 164 -11.43 -8.63 -1.56
CA ALA A 164 -11.53 -7.93 -0.28
C ALA A 164 -10.40 -6.90 -0.12
N ILE A 165 -9.15 -7.27 -0.44
CA ILE A 165 -8.01 -6.35 -0.42
C ILE A 165 -8.21 -5.18 -1.40
N ASP A 166 -8.71 -5.45 -2.60
CA ASP A 166 -8.97 -4.40 -3.60
C ASP A 166 -10.02 -3.39 -3.13
N VAL A 167 -11.09 -3.87 -2.49
CA VAL A 167 -12.11 -3.00 -1.87
C VAL A 167 -11.52 -2.18 -0.75
N LEU A 168 -10.76 -2.80 0.17
CA LEU A 168 -10.12 -2.10 1.28
C LEU A 168 -9.15 -1.02 0.79
N ALA A 169 -8.32 -1.35 -0.20
CA ALA A 169 -7.35 -0.43 -0.79
C ALA A 169 -8.00 0.80 -1.46
N ARG A 170 -9.17 0.64 -2.09
CA ARG A 170 -9.85 1.75 -2.78
C ARG A 170 -10.63 2.69 -1.87
N VAL A 171 -10.91 2.26 -0.63
CA VAL A 171 -11.89 2.93 0.24
C VAL A 171 -11.27 3.39 1.55
N TRP A 172 -10.40 2.59 2.17
CA TRP A 172 -9.77 2.92 3.44
C TRP A 172 -8.30 3.32 3.28
N PHE A 173 -7.54 2.64 2.43
CA PHE A 173 -6.10 2.86 2.29
C PHE A 173 -5.77 3.77 1.10
N VAL A 174 -6.32 4.98 1.10
CA VAL A 174 -6.18 5.96 -0.01
C VAL A 174 -5.39 7.21 0.36
N ARG A 175 -4.66 7.17 1.49
CA ARG A 175 -3.96 8.31 2.11
C ARG A 175 -2.49 8.02 2.44
N GLY A 176 -1.86 7.14 1.68
CA GLY A 176 -0.47 6.74 1.86
C GLY A 176 -0.23 5.89 3.10
N ASP A 177 -1.28 5.22 3.57
CA ASP A 177 -1.25 4.44 4.80
C ASP A 177 -1.97 3.12 4.55
N LEU A 178 -1.21 2.03 4.52
CA LEU A 178 -1.72 0.67 4.38
C LEU A 178 -1.70 0.00 5.76
N GLY A 179 -2.64 0.37 6.62
CA GLY A 179 -2.77 -0.24 7.95
C GLY A 179 -1.55 -0.01 8.85
N GLY A 180 -0.97 1.19 8.80
CA GLY A 180 0.23 1.58 9.54
C GLY A 180 1.53 1.45 8.77
N ILE A 181 1.51 0.89 7.55
CA ILE A 181 2.68 0.89 6.65
C ILE A 181 2.60 2.12 5.76
N VAL A 182 3.65 2.95 5.79
CA VAL A 182 3.67 4.30 5.21
C VAL A 182 4.76 4.50 4.17
N THR A 183 5.30 3.41 3.65
CA THR A 183 6.46 3.34 2.74
C THR A 183 6.09 2.77 1.37
N ILE A 184 4.86 2.25 1.18
CA ILE A 184 4.46 1.57 -0.05
C ILE A 184 3.79 2.56 -1.00
N HIS A 185 4.38 2.83 -2.17
CA HIS A 185 3.77 3.68 -3.19
C HIS A 185 2.63 2.96 -3.91
N PHE A 186 2.85 1.71 -4.28
CA PHE A 186 1.81 0.85 -4.86
C PHE A 186 2.10 -0.62 -4.62
N ALA A 187 1.05 -1.44 -4.66
CA ALA A 187 1.16 -2.89 -4.61
C ALA A 187 0.08 -3.53 -5.48
N ARG A 188 0.45 -4.46 -6.35
CA ARG A 188 -0.47 -5.04 -7.34
C ARG A 188 -0.35 -6.55 -7.41
N TRP A 189 -1.51 -7.20 -7.40
CA TRP A 189 -1.66 -8.65 -7.56
C TRP A 189 -2.45 -8.96 -8.83
N VAL A 190 -1.89 -9.83 -9.66
CA VAL A 190 -2.47 -10.30 -10.92
C VAL A 190 -2.42 -11.82 -10.97
N VAL A 191 -3.58 -12.44 -11.18
CA VAL A 191 -3.66 -13.89 -11.42
C VAL A 191 -3.51 -14.15 -12.90
N LEU A 192 -2.43 -14.83 -13.27
CA LEU A 192 -2.09 -15.16 -14.66
C LEU A 192 -2.48 -16.61 -14.95
N PRO A 193 -3.11 -16.91 -16.10
CA PRO A 193 -3.20 -18.28 -16.57
C PRO A 193 -1.80 -18.79 -16.92
N ASP A 194 -1.48 -20.00 -16.48
CA ASP A 194 -0.20 -20.60 -16.81
C ASP A 194 -0.21 -21.14 -18.23
N ARG A 195 0.72 -20.65 -19.05
CA ARG A 195 0.85 -21.00 -20.48
C ARG A 195 2.18 -21.68 -20.80
N ARG A 196 2.93 -22.11 -19.78
CA ARG A 196 4.20 -22.81 -19.99
C ARG A 196 3.95 -24.13 -20.74
N PRO A 197 4.79 -24.49 -21.74
CA PRO A 197 4.66 -25.76 -22.45
C PRO A 197 4.79 -26.96 -21.50
N GLY A 198 4.09 -28.06 -21.80
CA GLY A 198 4.22 -29.32 -21.04
C GLY A 198 3.39 -29.39 -19.75
N ILE A 199 2.55 -28.40 -19.45
CA ILE A 199 1.67 -28.44 -18.28
C ILE A 199 0.39 -29.23 -18.60
N ALA A 200 0.27 -30.43 -18.03
CA ALA A 200 -0.84 -31.35 -18.27
C ALA A 200 -2.19 -30.91 -17.65
N THR A 201 -2.17 -30.02 -16.65
CA THR A 201 -3.40 -29.53 -15.99
C THR A 201 -3.39 -28.00 -15.94
N PRO A 202 -4.49 -27.30 -16.29
CA PRO A 202 -4.53 -25.84 -16.23
C PRO A 202 -4.16 -25.32 -14.84
N ARG A 203 -3.13 -24.48 -14.76
CA ARG A 203 -2.66 -23.82 -13.53
C ARG A 203 -2.74 -22.31 -13.67
N HIS A 204 -2.58 -21.63 -12.54
CA HIS A 204 -2.47 -20.18 -12.47
C HIS A 204 -1.20 -19.80 -11.73
N ARG A 205 -0.67 -18.63 -12.04
CA ARG A 205 0.45 -18.01 -11.33
C ARG A 205 -0.02 -16.70 -10.71
N LEU A 206 0.49 -16.37 -9.54
CA LEU A 206 0.26 -15.08 -8.90
C LEU A 206 1.48 -14.21 -9.15
N LEU A 207 1.29 -13.17 -9.96
CA LEU A 207 2.23 -12.07 -10.11
C LEU A 207 1.91 -11.01 -9.04
N PHE A 208 2.90 -10.68 -8.24
CA PHE A 208 2.90 -9.55 -7.33
C PHE A 208 4.01 -8.59 -7.73
N PHE A 209 3.73 -7.29 -7.71
CA PHE A 209 4.76 -6.28 -7.80
C PHE A 209 4.42 -5.05 -6.99
N SER A 210 5.46 -4.40 -6.49
CA SER A 210 5.35 -3.28 -5.55
C SER A 210 6.46 -2.27 -5.80
N ASN A 211 6.16 -1.00 -5.52
CA ASN A 211 7.18 0.03 -5.32
C ASN A 211 7.04 0.60 -3.92
N TYR A 212 8.19 0.82 -3.28
CA TYR A 212 8.27 1.15 -1.87
C TYR A 212 9.51 1.98 -1.56
N ASP A 213 9.53 2.61 -0.40
CA ASP A 213 10.68 3.35 0.11
C ASP A 213 11.60 2.46 0.94
N GLY A 214 12.90 2.73 0.90
CA GLY A 214 13.90 2.04 1.71
C GLY A 214 14.25 0.65 1.19
N SER A 215 15.02 -0.10 1.98
CA SER A 215 15.59 -1.38 1.57
C SER A 215 14.57 -2.52 1.55
N TRP A 216 14.87 -3.57 0.80
CA TRP A 216 14.06 -4.79 0.75
C TRP A 216 13.83 -5.40 2.13
N GLU A 217 14.86 -5.44 2.97
CA GLU A 217 14.78 -5.99 4.33
C GLU A 217 13.83 -5.19 5.22
N ALA A 218 13.90 -3.85 5.16
CA ALA A 218 13.02 -2.96 5.92
C ALA A 218 11.57 -3.09 5.45
N TYR A 219 11.37 -3.09 4.13
CA TYR A 219 10.07 -3.27 3.49
C TYR A 219 9.37 -4.56 3.91
N LEU A 220 10.06 -5.72 3.85
CA LEU A 220 9.47 -6.98 4.30
C LEU A 220 9.27 -7.02 5.81
N GLY A 221 10.16 -6.39 6.60
CA GLY A 221 9.97 -6.27 8.04
C GLY A 221 8.65 -5.58 8.41
N GLU A 222 8.36 -4.42 7.80
CA GLU A 222 7.10 -3.70 8.05
C GLU A 222 5.87 -4.53 7.69
N PHE A 223 5.97 -5.31 6.62
CA PHE A 223 4.92 -6.21 6.17
C PHE A 223 4.62 -7.33 7.18
N ILE A 224 5.66 -7.93 7.73
CA ILE A 224 5.56 -8.98 8.76
C ILE A 224 4.91 -8.39 10.02
N ASP A 225 5.39 -7.23 10.47
CA ASP A 225 4.94 -6.62 11.73
C ASP A 225 3.50 -6.09 11.67
N ARG A 226 3.08 -5.51 10.55
CA ARG A 226 1.82 -4.76 10.46
C ARG A 226 0.74 -5.45 9.64
N ALA A 227 1.11 -6.34 8.73
CA ALA A 227 0.20 -6.88 7.72
C ALA A 227 0.31 -8.40 7.48
N SER A 228 1.02 -9.14 8.35
CA SER A 228 1.24 -10.59 8.22
C SER A 228 -0.02 -11.38 7.90
N GLY A 229 -1.13 -11.13 8.60
CA GLY A 229 -2.38 -11.84 8.34
C GLY A 229 -2.96 -11.61 6.94
N GLY A 230 -2.78 -10.42 6.37
CA GLY A 230 -3.17 -10.10 5.00
C GLY A 230 -2.27 -10.78 3.96
N LEU A 231 -0.96 -10.79 4.22
CA LEU A 231 0.00 -11.54 3.40
C LEU A 231 -0.33 -13.03 3.41
N THR A 232 -0.45 -13.61 4.60
CA THR A 232 -0.81 -15.01 4.80
C THR A 232 -2.11 -15.37 4.08
N ALA A 233 -3.14 -14.53 4.14
CA ALA A 233 -4.40 -14.77 3.42
C ALA A 233 -4.25 -14.85 1.91
N VAL A 234 -3.33 -14.09 1.31
CA VAL A 234 -3.05 -14.14 -0.13
C VAL A 234 -2.18 -15.34 -0.46
N TRP A 235 -0.98 -15.39 0.11
CA TRP A 235 0.08 -16.30 -0.33
C TRP A 235 0.01 -17.71 0.28
N SER A 236 -0.82 -17.94 1.31
CA SER A 236 -1.16 -19.32 1.69
C SER A 236 -1.87 -20.12 0.58
N ASN A 237 -2.35 -19.43 -0.47
CA ASN A 237 -2.89 -20.06 -1.67
C ASN A 237 -1.83 -20.38 -2.74
N THR A 238 -0.55 -20.11 -2.49
CA THR A 238 0.56 -20.33 -3.44
C THR A 238 1.51 -21.42 -2.97
N ASP A 239 2.24 -22.01 -3.91
CA ASP A 239 3.16 -23.12 -3.64
C ASP A 239 4.35 -22.65 -2.77
N GLY A 240 4.82 -23.52 -1.88
CA GLY A 240 5.98 -23.27 -1.02
C GLY A 240 5.81 -22.27 0.13
N PHE A 241 4.70 -21.51 0.20
CA PHE A 241 4.49 -20.50 1.25
C PHE A 241 4.56 -21.12 2.67
N PRO A 242 5.07 -20.39 3.69
CA PRO A 242 5.19 -20.91 5.04
C PRO A 242 3.87 -21.43 5.62
N ARG A 243 3.98 -22.35 6.57
CA ARG A 243 2.82 -23.05 7.15
C ARG A 243 1.82 -22.05 7.71
N THR A 244 0.57 -22.18 7.28
CA THR A 244 -0.53 -21.28 7.61
C THR A 244 -1.63 -22.03 8.34
N THR A 245 -2.31 -21.36 9.26
CA THR A 245 -3.55 -21.84 9.86
C THR A 245 -4.66 -20.80 9.77
N LYS A 246 -5.90 -21.26 9.61
CA LYS A 246 -7.12 -20.43 9.58
C LYS A 246 -7.02 -19.26 8.59
N LEU A 247 -6.40 -19.50 7.43
CA LEU A 247 -6.14 -18.55 6.35
C LEU A 247 -5.22 -17.36 6.66
N LYS A 248 -5.13 -16.90 7.92
CA LYS A 248 -4.47 -15.65 8.28
C LYS A 248 -3.53 -15.75 9.48
N GLU A 249 -3.52 -16.87 10.18
CA GLU A 249 -2.66 -17.09 11.35
C GLU A 249 -1.42 -17.88 10.90
N GLN A 250 -0.27 -17.61 11.51
CA GLN A 250 1.02 -18.15 11.06
C GLN A 250 1.35 -17.67 9.63
N GLY A 251 2.35 -18.28 9.00
CA GLY A 251 2.72 -17.97 7.63
C GLY A 251 3.78 -16.87 7.57
N ALA A 252 3.37 -15.65 7.22
CA ALA A 252 4.28 -14.53 7.04
C ALA A 252 4.96 -14.05 8.34
N ASP A 253 4.43 -14.40 9.51
CA ASP A 253 5.04 -14.12 10.81
C ASP A 253 6.27 -15.00 11.12
N ASP A 254 6.47 -16.10 10.40
CA ASP A 254 7.74 -16.82 10.32
C ASP A 254 8.70 -16.04 9.40
N GLU A 255 9.29 -14.99 9.96
CA GLU A 255 10.08 -13.99 9.23
C GLU A 255 11.17 -14.62 8.36
N GLU A 256 11.95 -15.54 8.91
CA GLU A 256 13.08 -16.15 8.19
C GLU A 256 12.58 -16.98 7.00
N THR A 257 11.59 -17.85 7.21
CA THR A 257 11.05 -18.69 6.15
C THR A 257 10.34 -17.84 5.10
N PHE A 258 9.59 -16.81 5.53
CA PHE A 258 8.87 -15.91 4.63
C PHE A 258 9.82 -15.06 3.77
N LYS A 259 10.88 -14.49 4.36
CA LYS A 259 11.89 -13.71 3.62
C LYS A 259 12.62 -14.60 2.60
N ASN A 260 13.05 -15.79 3.01
CA ASN A 260 13.70 -16.73 2.10
C ASN A 260 12.77 -17.18 0.97
N TRP A 261 11.51 -17.51 1.28
CA TRP A 261 10.50 -17.86 0.30
C TRP A 261 10.21 -16.73 -0.69
N THR A 262 10.09 -15.50 -0.19
CA THR A 262 9.88 -14.31 -1.02
C THR A 262 11.04 -14.12 -1.98
N ARG A 263 12.26 -14.33 -1.49
CA ARG A 263 13.47 -14.15 -2.27
C ARG A 263 13.66 -15.23 -3.33
N ASP A 264 13.33 -16.48 -3.03
CA ASP A 264 13.32 -17.62 -3.95
C ASP A 264 12.36 -17.44 -5.15
N HIS A 265 11.25 -16.72 -4.94
CA HIS A 265 10.23 -16.45 -5.96
C HIS A 265 10.29 -15.02 -6.51
N GLN A 266 11.29 -14.23 -6.11
CA GLN A 266 11.56 -12.91 -6.66
C GLN A 266 12.30 -13.08 -7.99
N ILE A 267 11.85 -12.36 -9.01
CA ILE A 267 12.52 -12.29 -10.30
C ILE A 267 13.10 -10.89 -10.52
N PRO A 268 14.20 -10.76 -11.28
CA PRO A 268 14.73 -9.44 -11.62
C PRO A 268 13.68 -8.58 -12.33
N THR A 269 13.53 -7.34 -11.89
CA THR A 269 12.69 -6.38 -12.59
C THR A 269 13.49 -5.77 -13.72
N GLN A 270 13.15 -6.19 -14.94
CA GLN A 270 13.92 -5.84 -16.13
C GLN A 270 13.95 -4.33 -16.41
N VAL A 271 12.85 -3.63 -16.12
CA VAL A 271 12.72 -2.18 -16.30
C VAL A 271 11.82 -1.65 -15.21
N TRP A 272 12.27 -0.60 -14.53
CA TRP A 272 11.45 0.20 -13.64
C TRP A 272 11.84 1.67 -13.74
N TRP A 273 10.92 2.56 -13.38
CA TRP A 273 11.13 4.01 -13.45
C TRP A 273 10.32 4.71 -12.37
N SER A 274 10.91 5.73 -11.75
CA SER A 274 10.22 6.65 -10.86
C SER A 274 10.34 8.07 -11.40
N GLY A 275 9.20 8.76 -11.50
CA GLY A 275 9.13 10.17 -11.89
C GLY A 275 9.42 11.15 -10.77
N VAL A 276 9.54 10.66 -9.53
CA VAL A 276 9.84 11.41 -8.31
C VAL A 276 10.74 10.56 -7.39
N PRO A 277 11.95 10.18 -7.86
CA PRO A 277 12.77 9.14 -7.20
C PRO A 277 13.22 9.50 -5.78
N THR A 278 13.16 10.79 -5.41
CA THR A 278 13.53 11.30 -4.10
C THR A 278 12.34 11.49 -3.15
N ALA A 279 11.11 11.41 -3.65
CA ALA A 279 9.92 11.63 -2.83
C ALA A 279 9.47 10.31 -2.18
N THR A 280 9.58 10.23 -0.85
CA THR A 280 8.96 9.12 -0.10
C THR A 280 7.45 9.26 -0.08
N VAL A 281 6.73 8.17 0.21
CA VAL A 281 5.30 8.23 0.51
C VAL A 281 5.03 9.22 1.63
N GLN A 282 5.87 9.26 2.67
CA GLN A 282 5.72 10.22 3.77
C GLN A 282 5.88 11.67 3.30
N ASN A 283 6.84 11.98 2.42
CA ASN A 283 6.94 13.31 1.81
C ASN A 283 5.65 13.65 1.07
N VAL A 284 5.21 12.77 0.16
CA VAL A 284 3.98 12.98 -0.61
C VAL A 284 2.78 13.21 0.32
N ARG A 285 2.64 12.43 1.40
CA ARG A 285 1.56 12.60 2.38
C ARG A 285 1.60 13.97 3.02
N ASN A 286 2.77 14.39 3.50
CA ASN A 286 2.96 15.66 4.20
C ASN A 286 2.75 16.84 3.26
N ASP A 287 3.39 16.83 2.09
CA ASP A 287 3.36 17.92 1.12
C ASP A 287 1.93 18.15 0.62
N VAL A 288 1.23 17.08 0.25
CA VAL A 288 -0.18 17.15 -0.16
C VAL A 288 -1.08 17.61 1.00
N TRP A 289 -0.81 17.16 2.23
CA TRP A 289 -1.59 17.55 3.41
C TRP A 289 -1.43 19.05 3.73
N ILE A 290 -0.20 19.54 3.71
CA ILE A 290 0.15 20.95 3.91
C ILE A 290 -0.53 21.79 2.83
N ARG A 291 -0.36 21.38 1.56
CA ARG A 291 -0.86 22.11 0.41
C ARG A 291 -2.38 22.24 0.38
N ARG A 292 -3.11 21.17 0.73
CA ARG A 292 -4.58 21.16 0.77
C ARG A 292 -5.15 22.02 1.90
N ARG A 293 -4.37 22.30 2.94
CA ARG A 293 -4.79 23.12 4.09
C ARG A 293 -4.40 24.59 3.99
N LEU A 294 -3.47 24.92 3.09
CA LEU A 294 -2.96 26.27 2.91
C LEU A 294 -4.03 27.38 2.79
N ASP A 295 -5.12 27.11 2.06
CA ASP A 295 -6.20 28.10 1.85
C ASP A 295 -7.52 27.76 2.58
N ARG A 296 -7.52 26.68 3.36
CA ARG A 296 -8.71 26.27 4.12
C ARG A 296 -8.80 27.12 5.40
N PRO A 297 -9.99 27.60 5.79
CA PRO A 297 -10.20 28.12 7.14
C PRO A 297 -9.87 27.04 8.19
N MET A 298 -8.94 27.36 9.09
CA MET A 298 -8.50 26.48 10.18
C MET A 298 -8.77 27.15 11.51
N THR A 299 -9.19 26.35 12.50
CA THR A 299 -9.22 26.76 13.91
C THR A 299 -7.79 26.92 14.44
N GLU A 300 -7.60 27.63 15.56
CA GLU A 300 -6.28 27.79 16.17
C GLU A 300 -5.57 26.44 16.42
N PRO A 301 -6.22 25.41 17.01
CA PRO A 301 -5.57 24.11 17.19
C PRO A 301 -5.19 23.40 15.88
N GLU A 302 -6.03 23.51 14.85
CA GLU A 302 -5.72 22.95 13.52
C GLU A 302 -4.53 23.68 12.88
N LEU A 303 -4.42 24.99 13.12
CA LEU A 303 -3.32 25.79 12.60
C LEU A 303 -2.01 25.50 13.32
N ASP A 304 -2.04 25.34 14.64
CA ASP A 304 -0.87 24.89 15.42
C ASP A 304 -0.40 23.52 14.94
N GLN A 305 -1.33 22.59 14.70
CA GLN A 305 -0.99 21.31 14.11
C GLN A 305 -0.34 21.49 12.73
N TRP A 306 -0.87 22.38 11.88
CA TRP A 306 -0.32 22.65 10.56
C TRP A 306 1.09 23.22 10.61
N LEU A 307 1.34 24.19 11.48
CA LEU A 307 2.67 24.77 11.67
C LEU A 307 3.67 23.74 12.24
N SER A 308 3.21 22.80 13.08
CA SER A 308 4.08 21.75 13.65
C SER A 308 4.62 20.75 12.61
N GLN A 309 4.05 20.72 11.41
CA GLN A 309 4.45 19.81 10.32
C GLN A 309 5.48 20.41 9.34
N LEU A 310 5.85 21.69 9.53
CA LEU A 310 6.78 22.44 8.67
C LEU A 310 8.22 22.32 9.16
#